data_AF-I3W0V1-F1
#
_entry.id   AF-I3W0V1-F1
#
_cell.length_a   1.000
_cell.length_b   1.000
_cell.length_c   1.000
_cell.angle_alpha   90.00
_cell.angle_beta   90.00
_cell.angle_gamma   90.00
#
_symmetry.space_group_name_H-M   'P 1'
#
loop_
_entity.id
_entity.type
_entity.pdbx_description
1 polymer ?
#
loop_
_entity_poly.entity_id
_entity_poly.type
_entity_poly.pdbx_seq_one_letter_code
_entity_poly.pdbx_strand_id
1 'polypeptide(L)'
;MPQSKARKKRRQTVPGRQEPSATALRPPGVPVPDPNSKAVVFFFPLPEALRFPAGETISLLIPDDPTNDFPSEHFATEGGIDLHRTYALTLHHIDRSVSDSDVVIVTELALQKVTSRPPRKKKTAIPLKWRVTVAEVRCVIDHASGHTREKAFDAALQTVNDILQGYHLATKELVSLLTKESLPVLVPMVEETSDGTFFLSNYIGGEQGKRGVAGRRSGTLEPNTAPLTQKEQDVLRGALLMLQAGVMGEFIDVQREAYIAYRSGNFILASILLGLAAELLVKETVTLMLWERGMPLPEAKRSLSALGHSRTFAKEAKARLLEFLGDAWTPEMEDAHGFWRKDLAPLRNSAMHEGHRPTDEEMRAAVTAYSRFQKALLKAIASKSAEYPVSATMTGGFNLLNPASTSGLRLKLNRWRMEIDRLNTKPEGDLSGSAVYLVVSGGDERQWFVINHGNELAAQIPDQTVPKYVEKMINDLVLAGRQTPYHFEMADLVPPSDLDSKDLLWTPLYKAFPVVYALRFQPPAP
;
A
#
# COMPACT_ATOMS: atom_id res chain seq x y z
N MET A 1 -33.43 67.74 43.93
CA MET A 1 -32.00 67.53 44.27
C MET A 1 -31.67 66.04 44.13
N PRO A 2 -30.54 65.65 43.52
CA PRO A 2 -30.28 65.68 42.07
C PRO A 2 -30.28 64.25 41.47
N GLN A 3 -31.05 63.97 40.41
CA GLN A 3 -30.69 64.02 38.98
C GLN A 3 -29.40 63.25 38.58
N SER A 4 -29.56 61.98 38.19
CA SER A 4 -28.55 61.16 37.52
C SER A 4 -28.65 61.34 35.99
N LYS A 5 -27.57 61.83 35.37
CA LYS A 5 -27.45 62.07 33.93
C LYS A 5 -26.96 60.81 33.20
N ALA A 6 -27.82 60.24 32.36
CA ALA A 6 -27.46 59.21 31.40
C ALA A 6 -26.65 59.83 30.24
N ARG A 7 -25.39 59.39 30.07
CA ARG A 7 -24.47 59.88 29.03
C ARG A 7 -24.55 58.96 27.81
N LYS A 8 -25.35 59.36 26.82
CA LYS A 8 -25.47 58.73 25.49
C LYS A 8 -24.18 58.95 24.69
N LYS A 9 -23.31 57.94 24.56
CA LYS A 9 -22.15 57.98 23.63
C LYS A 9 -22.64 57.74 22.20
N ARG A 10 -22.61 58.79 21.38
CA ARG A 10 -22.74 58.72 19.91
C ARG A 10 -21.53 57.95 19.36
N ARG A 11 -21.78 56.83 18.68
CA ARG A 11 -20.81 56.18 17.78
C ARG A 11 -20.62 57.08 16.56
N GLN A 12 -19.42 57.64 16.40
CA GLN A 12 -18.97 58.20 15.12
C GLN A 12 -18.61 57.03 14.20
N THR A 13 -19.33 56.91 13.10
CA THR A 13 -18.96 56.12 11.93
C THR A 13 -17.77 56.79 11.25
N VAL A 14 -16.61 56.11 11.25
CA VAL A 14 -15.43 56.48 10.45
C VAL A 14 -15.60 55.83 9.07
N PRO A 15 -15.62 56.59 7.97
CA PRO A 15 -15.63 56.03 6.62
C PRO A 15 -14.20 55.74 6.15
N GLY A 16 -14.01 54.58 5.50
CA GLY A 16 -12.91 54.34 4.58
C GLY A 16 -11.58 53.90 5.21
N ARG A 17 -11.52 52.67 5.73
CA ARG A 17 -10.23 51.97 5.89
C ARG A 17 -10.09 51.04 4.68
N GLN A 18 -9.24 51.43 3.72
CA GLN A 18 -8.80 50.53 2.66
C GLN A 18 -8.14 49.31 3.33
N GLU A 19 -8.62 48.12 3.01
CA GLU A 19 -7.99 46.88 3.41
C GLU A 19 -6.58 46.84 2.81
N PRO A 20 -5.52 46.68 3.62
CA PRO A 20 -4.20 46.47 3.08
C PRO A 20 -4.21 45.14 2.33
N SER A 21 -3.90 45.20 1.04
CA SER A 21 -3.61 44.04 0.18
C SER A 21 -2.75 43.04 0.97
N ALA A 22 -3.27 41.83 1.14
CA ALA A 22 -2.63 40.73 1.84
C ALA A 22 -1.47 40.18 1.02
N THR A 23 -0.44 40.98 0.78
CA THR A 23 0.87 40.49 0.37
C THR A 23 1.54 39.98 1.64
N ALA A 24 1.25 38.73 2.01
CA ALA A 24 1.91 38.07 3.12
C ALA A 24 3.43 38.17 2.90
N LEU A 25 4.12 38.88 3.79
CA LEU A 25 5.58 38.95 3.82
C LEU A 25 6.09 37.51 3.97
N ARG A 26 6.57 36.92 2.87
CA ARG A 26 7.26 35.63 2.92
C ARG A 26 8.40 35.74 3.94
N PRO A 27 8.59 34.75 4.82
CA PRO A 27 9.72 34.76 5.72
C PRO A 27 11.01 34.89 4.91
N PRO A 28 11.91 35.82 5.26
CA PRO A 28 13.16 36.03 4.53
C PRO A 28 13.98 34.73 4.57
N GLY A 29 14.36 34.23 3.39
CA GLY A 29 15.24 33.06 3.24
C GLY A 29 14.60 31.78 2.69
N VAL A 30 13.30 31.76 2.34
CA VAL A 30 12.74 30.63 1.59
C VAL A 30 13.03 30.82 0.10
N PRO A 31 13.89 30.00 -0.54
CA PRO A 31 14.18 30.12 -1.96
C PRO A 31 12.88 30.01 -2.78
N VAL A 32 12.70 30.93 -3.73
CA VAL A 32 11.58 30.87 -4.67
C VAL A 32 11.75 29.62 -5.51
N PRO A 33 10.70 28.80 -5.69
CA PRO A 33 10.82 27.62 -6.53
C PRO A 33 11.22 27.98 -7.94
N ASP A 34 12.20 27.26 -8.50
CA ASP A 34 12.47 27.35 -9.93
C ASP A 34 11.26 26.77 -10.67
N PRO A 35 10.53 27.57 -11.47
CA PRO A 35 9.38 27.09 -12.24
C PRO A 35 9.74 25.98 -13.24
N ASN A 36 11.03 25.76 -13.53
CA ASN A 36 11.52 24.71 -14.42
C ASN A 36 11.92 23.42 -13.69
N SER A 37 11.65 23.31 -12.39
CA SER A 37 11.92 22.08 -11.64
C SER A 37 11.01 20.95 -12.13
N LYS A 38 11.62 19.83 -12.57
CA LYS A 38 10.91 18.63 -13.03
C LYS A 38 10.76 17.61 -11.91
N ALA A 39 11.71 17.56 -10.99
CA ALA A 39 11.69 16.65 -9.86
C ALA A 39 12.31 17.27 -8.61
N VAL A 40 11.98 16.67 -7.46
CA VAL A 40 12.52 17.01 -6.15
C VAL A 40 13.01 15.72 -5.49
N VAL A 41 14.17 15.77 -4.87
CA VAL A 41 14.80 14.63 -4.20
C VAL A 41 14.92 14.93 -2.71
N PHE A 42 14.35 14.07 -1.88
CA PHE A 42 14.39 14.17 -0.42
C PHE A 42 15.32 13.11 0.17
N PHE A 43 15.99 13.44 1.29
CA PHE A 43 16.93 12.54 1.97
C PHE A 43 16.46 12.27 3.40
N PHE A 44 15.90 11.08 3.65
CA PHE A 44 15.35 10.69 4.94
C PHE A 44 16.31 9.76 5.69
N PRO A 45 16.86 10.16 6.84
CA PRO A 45 17.59 9.24 7.68
C PRO A 45 16.60 8.28 8.35
N LEU A 46 16.84 6.97 8.21
CA LEU A 46 15.95 5.94 8.76
C LEU A 46 16.33 5.60 10.19
N PRO A 47 15.36 5.37 11.10
CA PRO A 47 15.66 5.21 12.53
C PRO A 47 16.48 3.95 12.80
N GLU A 48 16.28 2.91 12.01
CA GLU A 48 17.05 1.66 12.04
C GLU A 48 17.79 1.44 10.71
N ALA A 49 18.93 0.74 10.75
CA ALA A 49 19.64 0.36 9.53
C ALA A 49 18.94 -0.84 8.85
N LEU A 50 18.71 -0.75 7.54
CA LEU A 50 18.07 -1.82 6.77
C LEU A 50 19.11 -2.74 6.13
N ARG A 51 18.72 -4.00 5.87
CA ARG A 51 19.55 -5.07 5.28
C ARG A 51 19.68 -5.04 3.74
N PHE A 52 19.54 -3.87 3.12
CA PHE A 52 19.74 -3.75 1.67
C PHE A 52 21.25 -3.64 1.34
N PRO A 53 21.68 -3.97 0.12
CA PRO A 53 22.97 -3.55 -0.43
C PRO A 53 23.02 -2.04 -0.59
N ALA A 54 24.20 -1.45 -0.40
CA ALA A 54 24.37 -0.01 -0.53
C ALA A 54 24.15 0.43 -1.99
N GLY A 55 23.33 1.46 -2.17
CA GLY A 55 22.95 1.97 -3.48
C GLY A 55 21.86 1.16 -4.17
N GLU A 56 21.17 0.24 -3.48
CA GLU A 56 20.00 -0.42 -4.05
C GLU A 56 18.90 0.62 -4.33
N THR A 57 18.47 0.68 -5.59
CA THR A 57 17.35 1.51 -6.03
C THR A 57 16.10 0.64 -6.16
N ILE A 58 15.10 0.95 -5.35
CA ILE A 58 13.77 0.39 -5.41
C ILE A 58 12.90 1.38 -6.21
N SER A 59 12.51 0.98 -7.43
CA SER A 59 11.58 1.77 -8.24
C SER A 59 10.16 1.39 -7.87
N LEU A 60 9.36 2.38 -7.46
CA LEU A 60 7.92 2.19 -7.30
C LEU A 60 7.26 2.53 -8.63
N LEU A 61 6.83 1.48 -9.34
CA LEU A 61 6.18 1.59 -10.64
C LEU A 61 4.67 1.52 -10.43
N ILE A 62 3.99 2.58 -10.84
CA ILE A 62 2.53 2.66 -10.80
C ILE A 62 2.05 2.38 -12.23
N PRO A 63 1.06 1.49 -12.44
CA PRO A 63 0.39 1.37 -13.73
C PRO A 63 -0.18 2.73 -14.14
N ASP A 64 -0.19 3.03 -15.43
CA ASP A 64 -0.89 4.22 -15.93
C ASP A 64 -2.34 4.19 -15.43
N ASP A 65 -2.75 5.26 -14.76
CA ASP A 65 -4.11 5.44 -14.26
C ASP A 65 -4.54 6.85 -14.61
N PRO A 66 -5.55 7.01 -15.49
CA PRO A 66 -6.00 8.33 -15.94
C PRO A 66 -6.61 9.17 -14.80
N THR A 67 -6.96 8.55 -13.66
CA THR A 67 -7.42 9.26 -12.46
C THR A 67 -6.28 9.71 -11.56
N ASN A 68 -5.07 9.22 -11.80
CA ASN A 68 -3.89 9.54 -11.01
C ASN A 68 -3.28 10.86 -11.51
N ASP A 69 -3.75 11.97 -10.94
CA ASP A 69 -3.23 13.32 -11.24
C ASP A 69 -1.77 13.52 -10.79
N PHE A 70 -1.12 12.53 -10.19
CA PHE A 70 0.28 12.67 -9.78
C PHE A 70 1.23 12.66 -10.98
N PRO A 71 2.13 13.65 -11.08
CA PRO A 71 3.10 13.74 -12.16
C PRO A 71 3.96 12.49 -12.18
N SER A 72 4.11 11.91 -13.35
CA SER A 72 4.82 10.64 -13.54
C SER A 72 5.58 10.65 -14.86
N GLU A 73 6.68 9.90 -14.90
CA GLU A 73 7.47 9.70 -16.11
C GLU A 73 7.19 8.30 -16.65
N HIS A 74 6.92 8.17 -17.95
CA HIS A 74 6.85 6.84 -18.57
C HIS A 74 8.16 6.11 -18.32
N PHE A 75 8.05 4.87 -17.85
CA PHE A 75 9.20 4.05 -17.48
C PHE A 75 9.40 2.89 -18.47
N ALA A 76 8.36 2.09 -18.69
CA ALA A 76 8.40 0.92 -19.56
C ALA A 76 6.99 0.47 -19.92
N THR A 77 6.85 -0.28 -21.01
CA THR A 77 5.62 -1.01 -21.35
C THR A 77 5.85 -2.49 -21.10
N GLU A 78 5.16 -3.09 -20.13
CA GLU A 78 5.28 -4.52 -19.79
C GLU A 78 3.95 -5.21 -19.99
N GLY A 79 3.90 -6.18 -20.92
CA GLY A 79 2.67 -6.93 -21.20
C GLY A 79 1.51 -6.07 -21.72
N GLY A 80 1.83 -4.98 -22.44
CA GLY A 80 0.83 -4.04 -22.97
C GLY A 80 0.36 -2.98 -21.97
N ILE A 81 0.87 -3.00 -20.73
CA ILE A 81 0.55 -2.00 -19.71
C ILE A 81 1.71 -1.00 -19.67
N ASP A 82 1.40 0.27 -19.92
CA ASP A 82 2.33 1.36 -19.67
C ASP A 82 2.54 1.56 -18.17
N LEU A 83 3.81 1.53 -17.78
CA LEU A 83 4.25 1.69 -16.41
C LEU A 83 4.85 3.07 -16.27
N HIS A 84 4.32 3.81 -15.32
CA HIS A 84 4.76 5.15 -15.02
C HIS A 84 5.48 5.14 -13.67
N ARG A 85 6.55 5.93 -13.61
CA ARG A 85 7.34 6.14 -12.40
C ARG A 85 6.99 7.50 -11.84
N THR A 86 6.29 7.49 -10.71
CA THR A 86 6.03 8.70 -9.91
C THR A 86 7.17 8.94 -8.91
N TYR A 87 7.71 7.84 -8.36
CA TYR A 87 8.74 7.89 -7.31
C TYR A 87 9.87 6.88 -7.58
N ALA A 88 11.10 7.26 -7.24
CA ALA A 88 12.23 6.34 -7.16
C ALA A 88 12.90 6.49 -5.80
N LEU A 89 13.05 5.38 -5.08
CA LEU A 89 13.73 5.35 -3.79
C LEU A 89 15.08 4.64 -3.93
N THR A 90 16.15 5.26 -3.42
CA THR A 90 17.48 4.68 -3.35
C THR A 90 17.95 4.63 -1.90
N LEU A 91 18.46 3.48 -1.46
CA LEU A 91 18.92 3.28 -0.09
C LEU A 91 20.44 3.40 -0.02
N HIS A 92 20.91 4.36 0.79
CA HIS A 92 22.32 4.59 1.06
C HIS A 92 22.68 4.07 2.44
N HIS A 93 23.77 3.30 2.54
CA HIS A 93 24.32 2.87 3.83
C HIS A 93 25.59 3.63 4.15
N ILE A 94 25.59 4.30 5.30
CA ILE A 94 26.70 5.15 5.75
C ILE A 94 27.15 4.67 7.12
N ASP A 95 28.40 4.21 7.20
CA ASP A 95 29.07 3.93 8.47
C ASP A 95 29.63 5.24 9.03
N ARG A 96 29.34 5.54 10.30
CA ARG A 96 29.67 6.83 10.92
C ARG A 96 30.13 6.71 12.38
N SER A 97 30.61 7.85 12.90
CA SER A 97 30.77 8.05 14.33
C SER A 97 29.41 8.25 14.99
N VAL A 98 29.23 7.72 16.20
CA VAL A 98 28.04 7.97 17.03
C VAL A 98 27.88 9.48 17.37
N SER A 99 28.94 10.28 17.22
CA SER A 99 28.92 11.75 17.44
C SER A 99 28.29 12.55 16.30
N ASP A 100 28.22 11.99 15.09
CA ASP A 100 27.78 12.74 13.92
C ASP A 100 26.25 12.89 13.95
N SER A 101 25.73 14.08 13.64
CA SER A 101 24.28 14.32 13.58
C SER A 101 23.70 13.81 12.27
N ASP A 102 22.42 13.42 12.28
CA ASP A 102 21.72 12.96 11.06
C ASP A 102 21.72 14.02 9.97
N VAL A 103 21.53 15.30 10.34
CA VAL A 103 21.56 16.46 9.43
C VAL A 103 22.85 16.51 8.63
N VAL A 104 24.01 16.34 9.28
CA VAL A 104 25.31 16.40 8.59
C VAL A 104 25.41 15.36 7.49
N ILE A 105 24.85 14.17 7.73
CA ILE A 105 24.94 13.03 6.81
C ILE A 105 24.04 13.24 5.61
N VAL A 106 22.78 13.60 5.86
CA VAL A 106 21.83 13.84 4.76
C VAL A 106 22.27 15.03 3.92
N THR A 107 22.88 16.06 4.53
CA THR A 107 23.45 17.20 3.80
C THR A 107 24.67 16.79 2.97
N GLU A 108 25.55 15.94 3.50
CA GLU A 108 26.71 15.44 2.75
C GLU A 108 26.28 14.61 1.53
N LEU A 109 25.27 13.75 1.67
CA LEU A 109 24.68 13.02 0.54
C LEU A 109 24.04 13.95 -0.50
N ALA A 110 23.25 14.93 -0.06
CA ALA A 110 22.64 15.89 -0.97
C ALA A 110 23.70 16.71 -1.74
N LEU A 111 24.78 17.12 -1.07
CA LEU A 111 25.91 17.81 -1.70
C LEU A 111 26.66 16.92 -2.71
N GLN A 112 26.81 15.63 -2.43
CA GLN A 112 27.42 14.68 -3.38
C GLN A 112 26.58 14.58 -4.65
N LYS A 113 25.25 14.52 -4.52
CA LYS A 113 24.33 14.51 -5.67
C LYS A 113 24.50 15.76 -6.54
N VAL A 114 24.60 16.93 -5.92
CA VAL A 114 24.73 18.22 -6.64
C VAL A 114 26.11 18.39 -7.28
N THR A 115 27.18 18.03 -6.58
CA THR A 115 28.54 18.35 -7.02
C THR A 115 29.22 17.25 -7.83
N SER A 116 28.61 16.06 -7.93
CA SER A 116 29.23 14.83 -8.47
C SER A 116 30.60 14.51 -7.84
N ARG A 117 30.92 15.09 -6.68
CA ARG A 117 32.22 14.87 -6.02
C ARG A 117 32.19 13.54 -5.27
N PRO A 118 33.22 12.69 -5.41
CA PRO A 118 33.31 11.47 -4.62
C PRO A 118 33.41 11.83 -3.12
N PRO A 119 32.88 10.98 -2.24
CA PRO A 119 32.94 11.18 -0.79
C PRO A 119 34.39 11.39 -0.35
N ARG A 120 34.65 12.43 0.45
CA ARG A 120 35.95 12.58 1.09
C ARG A 120 36.12 11.44 2.08
N LYS A 121 37.04 10.50 1.80
CA LYS A 121 37.44 9.45 2.73
C LYS A 121 38.00 10.08 4.01
N LYS A 122 37.15 10.34 5.01
CA LYS A 122 37.61 10.71 6.35
C LYS A 122 38.25 9.47 6.97
N LYS A 123 39.56 9.54 7.26
CA LYS A 123 40.24 8.56 8.09
C LYS A 123 39.82 8.77 9.54
N THR A 124 38.65 8.27 9.93
CA THR A 124 38.26 8.21 11.33
C THR A 124 38.53 6.80 11.86
N ALA A 125 39.57 6.70 12.70
CA ALA A 125 39.83 5.51 13.50
C ALA A 125 38.86 5.53 14.70
N ILE A 126 37.66 4.99 14.53
CA ILE A 126 36.72 4.80 15.63
C ILE A 126 36.32 3.32 15.67
N PRO A 127 36.42 2.64 16.83
CA PRO A 127 36.18 1.20 16.94
C PRO A 127 34.71 0.78 16.84
N LEU A 128 33.76 1.69 17.08
CA LEU A 128 32.32 1.40 17.01
C LEU A 128 31.74 1.89 15.68
N LYS A 129 31.41 0.95 14.79
CA LYS A 129 30.73 1.24 13.52
C LYS A 129 29.24 1.39 13.77
N TRP A 130 28.75 2.62 13.67
CA TRP A 130 27.32 2.91 13.67
C TRP A 130 26.87 3.06 12.23
N ARG A 131 25.94 2.23 11.75
CA ARG A 131 25.42 2.35 10.39
C ARG A 131 24.09 3.08 10.39
N VAL A 132 23.94 4.00 9.47
CA VAL A 132 22.68 4.68 9.16
C VAL A 132 22.26 4.29 7.75
N THR A 133 20.96 4.08 7.56
CA THR A 133 20.37 4.00 6.23
C THR A 133 19.72 5.34 5.91
N VAL A 134 20.00 5.89 4.74
CA VAL A 134 19.33 7.11 4.24
C VAL A 134 18.54 6.74 2.99
N ALA A 135 17.24 7.01 3.02
CA ALA A 135 16.39 6.88 1.85
C ALA A 135 16.43 8.18 1.03
N GLU A 136 16.97 8.10 -0.18
CA GLU A 136 16.88 9.13 -1.20
C GLU A 136 15.62 8.88 -2.02
N VAL A 137 14.65 9.81 -1.98
CA VAL A 137 13.39 9.69 -2.72
C VAL A 137 13.27 10.79 -3.75
N ARG A 138 13.31 10.42 -5.03
CA ARG A 138 13.03 11.31 -6.15
C ARG A 138 11.53 11.30 -6.44
N CYS A 139 10.92 12.47 -6.41
CA CYS A 139 9.52 12.73 -6.74
C CYS A 139 9.46 13.60 -7.98
N VAL A 140 8.73 13.17 -9.01
CA VAL A 140 8.39 14.05 -10.13
C VAL A 140 7.43 15.12 -9.61
N ILE A 141 7.58 16.37 -10.06
CA ILE A 141 6.69 17.48 -9.70
C ILE A 141 6.18 18.15 -10.97
N ASP A 142 4.93 18.61 -10.90
CA ASP A 142 4.34 19.45 -11.92
C ASP A 142 3.72 20.68 -11.24
N HIS A 143 4.31 21.85 -11.55
CA HIS A 143 3.86 23.11 -11.00
C HIS A 143 2.49 23.55 -11.53
N ALA A 144 2.08 23.07 -12.71
CA ALA A 144 0.81 23.46 -13.33
C ALA A 144 -0.40 22.80 -12.64
N SER A 145 -0.25 21.55 -12.19
CA SER A 145 -1.30 20.76 -11.52
C SER A 145 -1.44 21.06 -10.01
N GLY A 146 -0.72 22.05 -9.48
CA GLY A 146 -0.81 22.42 -8.06
C GLY A 146 -0.21 21.37 -7.11
N HIS A 147 0.71 20.53 -7.62
CA HIS A 147 1.54 19.67 -6.78
C HIS A 147 2.65 20.50 -6.14
N THR A 148 2.38 20.92 -4.90
CA THR A 148 3.34 21.66 -4.10
C THR A 148 4.46 20.73 -3.63
N ARG A 149 5.62 21.32 -3.29
CA ARG A 149 6.73 20.59 -2.65
C ARG A 149 6.30 19.86 -1.38
N GLU A 150 5.33 20.42 -0.66
CA GLU A 150 4.78 19.80 0.54
C GLU A 150 4.00 18.51 0.23
N LYS A 151 3.16 18.50 -0.81
CA LYS A 151 2.51 17.26 -1.26
C LYS A 151 3.53 16.22 -1.73
N ALA A 152 4.56 16.66 -2.45
CA ALA A 152 5.64 15.78 -2.88
C ALA A 152 6.41 15.20 -1.68
N PHE A 153 6.69 16.02 -0.66
CA PHE A 153 7.32 15.59 0.59
C PHE A 153 6.46 14.57 1.33
N ASP A 154 5.16 14.81 1.46
CA ASP A 154 4.23 13.91 2.15
C ASP A 154 4.12 12.55 1.45
N ALA A 155 4.05 12.56 0.12
CA ALA A 155 4.08 11.34 -0.68
C ALA A 155 5.43 10.61 -0.60
N ALA A 156 6.55 11.35 -0.56
CA ALA A 156 7.88 10.78 -0.38
C ALA A 156 8.02 10.11 0.99
N LEU A 157 7.53 10.77 2.04
CA LEU A 157 7.52 10.25 3.40
C LEU A 157 6.65 8.98 3.50
N GLN A 158 5.46 9.00 2.89
CA GLN A 158 4.59 7.83 2.83
C GLN A 158 5.28 6.67 2.09
N THR A 159 5.93 6.94 0.95
CA THR A 159 6.71 5.95 0.20
C THR A 159 7.79 5.28 1.05
N VAL A 160 8.52 6.06 1.87
CA VAL A 160 9.51 5.50 2.81
C VAL A 160 8.82 4.63 3.86
N ASN A 161 7.69 5.07 4.40
CA ASN A 161 6.94 4.31 5.39
C ASN A 161 6.37 3.01 4.82
N ASP A 162 5.89 2.99 3.58
CA ASP A 162 5.44 1.77 2.90
C ASP A 162 6.59 0.75 2.78
N ILE A 163 7.81 1.22 2.49
CA ILE A 163 9.00 0.37 2.46
C ILE A 163 9.39 -0.13 3.85
N LEU A 164 9.32 0.71 4.88
CA LEU A 164 9.58 0.29 6.25
C LEU A 164 8.54 -0.74 6.73
N GLN A 165 7.26 -0.54 6.43
CA GLN A 165 6.18 -1.51 6.69
C GLN A 165 6.42 -2.83 5.93
N GLY A 166 6.71 -2.77 4.64
CA GLY A 166 7.01 -3.95 3.82
C GLY A 166 8.25 -4.69 4.31
N TYR A 167 9.28 -3.96 4.71
CA TYR A 167 10.50 -4.52 5.30
C TYR A 167 10.20 -5.22 6.63
N HIS A 168 9.39 -4.62 7.50
CA HIS A 168 8.91 -5.25 8.72
C HIS A 168 8.17 -6.56 8.43
N LEU A 169 7.28 -6.57 7.43
CA LEU A 169 6.54 -7.77 7.05
C LEU A 169 7.45 -8.89 6.53
N ALA A 170 8.46 -8.55 5.74
CA ALA A 170 9.40 -9.49 5.17
C ALA A 170 10.36 -10.09 6.21
N THR A 171 10.98 -9.24 7.02
CA THR A 171 12.08 -9.63 7.92
C THR A 171 11.62 -9.92 9.35
N LYS A 172 10.42 -9.47 9.73
CA LYS A 172 9.92 -9.39 11.11
C LYS A 172 10.75 -8.50 12.03
N GLU A 173 11.69 -7.73 11.49
CA GLU A 173 12.43 -6.72 12.26
C GLU A 173 11.50 -5.55 12.60
N LEU A 174 11.55 -5.10 13.84
CA LEU A 174 10.76 -3.95 14.30
C LEU A 174 11.47 -2.67 13.88
N VAL A 175 10.91 -1.98 12.88
CA VAL A 175 11.39 -0.68 12.41
C VAL A 175 10.40 0.42 12.79
N SER A 176 10.90 1.58 13.19
CA SER A 176 10.07 2.73 13.51
C SER A 176 9.71 3.46 12.21
N LEU A 177 8.44 3.87 12.07
CA LEU A 177 8.06 4.75 10.95
C LEU A 177 8.53 6.18 11.17
N LEU A 178 8.63 6.88 10.06
CA LEU A 178 8.95 8.30 10.03
C LEU A 178 7.66 9.12 10.09
N THR A 179 7.68 10.14 10.94
CA THR A 179 6.69 11.22 10.96
C THR A 179 7.41 12.55 10.77
N LYS A 180 6.69 13.62 10.41
CA LYS A 180 7.29 14.96 10.26
C LYS A 180 8.03 15.39 11.54
N GLU A 181 7.54 14.96 12.70
CA GLU A 181 8.09 15.26 14.03
C GLU A 181 9.27 14.37 14.42
N SER A 182 9.42 13.20 13.80
CA SER A 182 10.57 12.32 14.04
C SER A 182 11.76 12.67 13.16
N LEU A 183 11.55 13.45 12.09
CA LEU A 183 12.60 13.86 11.17
C LEU A 183 13.51 14.94 11.79
N PRO A 184 14.74 15.08 11.27
CA PRO A 184 15.59 16.20 11.65
C PRO A 184 14.92 17.54 11.33
N VAL A 185 15.30 18.58 12.08
CA VAL A 185 14.78 19.96 11.92
C VAL A 185 14.94 20.48 10.48
N LEU A 186 15.96 20.00 9.78
CA LEU A 186 16.23 20.33 8.39
C LEU A 186 16.38 19.02 7.61
N VAL A 187 15.52 18.84 6.62
CA VAL A 187 15.61 17.75 5.64
C VAL A 187 16.17 18.35 4.35
N PRO A 188 17.40 17.99 3.95
CA PRO A 188 17.97 18.46 2.70
C PRO A 188 17.12 18.00 1.53
N MET A 189 17.03 18.88 0.54
CA MET A 189 16.22 18.67 -0.65
C MET A 189 17.05 19.06 -1.87
N VAL A 190 17.01 18.28 -2.93
CA VAL A 190 17.67 18.64 -4.20
C VAL A 190 16.59 18.82 -5.25
N GLU A 191 16.63 19.95 -5.96
CA GLU A 191 15.74 20.24 -7.07
C GLU A 191 16.43 19.86 -8.37
N GLU A 192 15.77 19.06 -9.19
CA GLU A 192 16.22 18.65 -10.52
C GLU A 192 15.42 19.44 -11.56
N THR A 193 16.12 20.26 -12.35
CA THR A 193 15.52 21.03 -13.44
C THR A 193 15.39 20.20 -14.71
N SER A 194 14.59 20.70 -15.65
CA SER A 194 14.35 20.03 -16.94
C SER A 194 15.62 19.80 -17.78
N ASP A 195 16.69 20.58 -17.58
CA ASP A 195 18.00 20.40 -18.22
C ASP A 195 18.92 19.38 -17.50
N GLY A 196 18.43 18.76 -16.43
CA GLY A 196 19.16 17.77 -15.63
C GLY A 196 20.17 18.37 -14.65
N THR A 197 20.16 19.70 -14.44
CA THR A 197 20.97 20.33 -13.39
C THR A 197 20.32 20.16 -12.01
N PHE A 198 21.15 20.15 -10.97
CA PHE A 198 20.72 19.90 -9.59
C PHE A 198 21.03 21.11 -8.71
N PHE A 199 20.05 21.55 -7.93
CA PHE A 199 20.21 22.65 -6.98
C PHE A 199 19.96 22.16 -5.56
N LEU A 200 20.90 22.46 -4.66
CA LEU A 200 20.69 22.19 -3.24
C LEU A 200 19.71 23.21 -2.68
N SER A 201 18.65 22.70 -2.07
CA SER A 201 17.63 23.44 -1.37
C SER A 201 17.44 22.78 0.00
N ASN A 202 16.61 23.37 0.86
CA ASN A 202 16.28 22.78 2.15
C ASN A 202 14.78 22.82 2.34
N TYR A 203 14.21 21.69 2.77
CA TYR A 203 12.84 21.68 3.24
C TYR A 203 12.84 21.93 4.76
N ILE A 204 12.26 23.06 5.15
CA ILE A 204 11.97 23.40 6.54
C ILE A 204 10.45 23.31 6.68
N GLY A 205 9.94 22.21 7.21
CA GLY A 205 8.52 22.10 7.48
C GLY A 205 8.11 23.11 8.54
N GLY A 206 7.01 23.85 8.31
CA GLY A 206 6.56 24.94 9.19
C GLY A 206 6.29 24.53 10.65
N GLU A 207 6.12 23.23 10.92
CA GLU A 207 5.90 22.67 12.25
C GLU A 207 7.00 21.68 12.70
N GLN A 208 8.09 21.55 11.95
CA GLN A 208 9.18 20.63 12.29
C GLN A 208 9.97 21.12 13.51
N GLY A 209 10.38 20.20 14.40
CA GLY A 209 11.43 20.47 15.38
C GLY A 209 11.02 20.76 16.83
N LYS A 210 9.87 20.27 17.33
CA LYS A 210 9.63 20.29 18.79
C LYS A 210 10.55 19.33 19.57
N ARG A 211 11.21 18.38 18.90
CA ARG A 211 12.25 17.55 19.51
C ARG A 211 13.60 18.25 19.36
N GLY A 212 14.22 18.58 20.48
CA GLY A 212 15.56 19.14 20.49
C GLY A 212 16.61 18.20 19.88
N VAL A 213 17.82 18.72 19.67
CA VAL A 213 19.00 18.04 19.07
C VAL A 213 19.36 16.69 19.74
N ALA A 214 18.77 16.38 20.90
CA ALA A 214 18.91 15.11 21.61
C ALA A 214 17.95 13.98 21.15
N GLY A 215 17.05 14.24 20.19
CA GLY A 215 16.05 13.27 19.72
C GLY A 215 16.65 12.14 18.89
N ARG A 216 16.45 10.88 19.34
CA ARG A 216 16.77 9.59 18.69
C ARG A 216 17.89 9.63 17.63
N ARG A 217 19.07 9.15 17.99
CA ARG A 217 20.11 8.85 16.99
C ARG A 217 19.61 7.71 16.09
N SER A 218 19.42 8.03 14.81
CA SER A 218 19.13 7.04 13.77
C SER A 218 20.30 6.07 13.61
N GLY A 219 20.00 4.80 13.40
CA GLY A 219 20.95 3.72 13.12
C GLY A 219 21.04 2.66 14.21
N THR A 220 21.90 1.68 13.98
CA THR A 220 22.00 0.49 14.83
C THR A 220 23.46 0.19 15.11
N LEU A 221 23.77 -0.15 16.36
CA LEU A 221 25.08 -0.69 16.73
C LEU A 221 25.20 -2.08 16.10
N GLU A 222 26.22 -2.29 15.26
CA GLU A 222 26.45 -3.58 14.57
C GLU A 222 25.18 -4.14 13.90
N PRO A 223 24.68 -3.48 12.83
CA PRO A 223 23.51 -3.96 12.13
C PRO A 223 23.74 -5.40 11.67
N ASN A 224 22.67 -6.20 11.67
CA ASN A 224 22.68 -7.40 10.88
C ASN A 224 22.95 -6.98 9.43
N THR A 225 24.13 -7.32 8.91
CA THR A 225 24.57 -6.94 7.56
C THR A 225 24.28 -8.01 6.53
N ALA A 226 23.66 -9.13 6.96
CA ALA A 226 23.25 -10.16 6.03
C ALA A 226 22.23 -9.56 5.05
N PRO A 227 22.45 -9.66 3.72
CA PRO A 227 21.48 -9.17 2.76
C PRO A 227 20.13 -9.87 2.94
N LEU A 228 19.07 -9.25 2.44
CA LEU A 228 17.75 -9.90 2.37
C LEU A 228 17.84 -11.21 1.60
N THR A 229 17.30 -12.29 2.17
CA THR A 229 17.13 -13.57 1.49
C THR A 229 16.14 -13.41 0.32
N GLN A 230 16.20 -14.29 -0.68
CA GLN A 230 15.28 -14.26 -1.81
C GLN A 230 13.80 -14.26 -1.35
N LYS A 231 13.49 -15.10 -0.35
CA LYS A 231 12.15 -15.17 0.24
C LYS A 231 11.72 -13.85 0.87
N GLU A 232 12.61 -13.18 1.62
CA GLU A 232 12.33 -11.86 2.20
C GLU A 232 12.11 -10.81 1.10
N GLN A 233 12.90 -10.83 0.02
CA GLN A 233 12.71 -9.92 -1.12
C GLN A 233 11.35 -10.14 -1.79
N ASP A 234 10.93 -11.39 -1.96
CA ASP A 234 9.64 -11.71 -2.58
C ASP A 234 8.47 -11.27 -1.68
N VAL A 235 8.57 -11.49 -0.36
CA VAL A 235 7.59 -11.00 0.61
C VAL A 235 7.55 -9.48 0.64
N LEU A 236 8.70 -8.80 0.59
CA LEU A 236 8.79 -7.34 0.55
C LEU A 236 8.07 -6.78 -0.68
N ARG A 237 8.35 -7.32 -1.87
CA ARG A 237 7.68 -6.90 -3.11
C ARG A 237 6.17 -7.12 -3.03
N GLY A 238 5.75 -8.27 -2.48
CA GLY A 238 4.34 -8.55 -2.27
C GLY A 238 3.66 -7.58 -1.29
N ALA A 239 4.34 -7.26 -0.20
CA ALA A 239 3.86 -6.31 0.80
C ALA A 239 3.75 -4.89 0.25
N LEU A 240 4.75 -4.42 -0.52
CA LEU A 240 4.72 -3.09 -1.15
C LEU A 240 3.51 -2.93 -2.06
N LEU A 241 3.24 -3.93 -2.90
CA LEU A 241 2.09 -3.93 -3.78
C LEU A 241 0.76 -3.85 -3.01
N MET A 242 0.65 -4.58 -1.90
CA MET A 242 -0.53 -4.54 -1.02
C MET A 242 -0.69 -3.19 -0.28
N LEU A 243 0.42 -2.59 0.18
CA LEU A 243 0.40 -1.29 0.86
C LEU A 243 0.04 -0.15 -0.09
N GLN A 244 0.56 -0.19 -1.32
CA GLN A 244 0.18 0.74 -2.39
C GLN A 244 -1.30 0.63 -2.77
N ALA A 245 -1.88 -0.56 -2.60
CA ALA A 245 -3.32 -0.79 -2.73
C ALA A 245 -4.11 -0.29 -1.50
N GLY A 246 -3.48 0.26 -0.46
CA GLY A 246 -4.17 0.68 0.76
C GLY A 246 -4.88 -0.48 1.46
N VAL A 247 -4.39 -1.71 1.27
CA VAL A 247 -4.91 -2.93 1.86
C VAL A 247 -4.02 -3.31 3.04
N MET A 248 -4.61 -3.61 4.19
CA MET A 248 -3.92 -4.07 5.40
C MET A 248 -2.94 -3.08 6.06
N GLY A 249 -2.76 -1.87 5.51
CA GLY A 249 -1.79 -0.89 6.01
C GLY A 249 -2.02 -0.51 7.48
N GLU A 250 -3.27 -0.23 7.85
CA GLU A 250 -3.64 0.15 9.22
C GLU A 250 -3.36 -1.00 10.22
N PHE A 251 -3.74 -2.22 9.86
CA PHE A 251 -3.44 -3.41 10.65
C PHE A 251 -1.94 -3.58 10.89
N ILE A 252 -1.12 -3.48 9.83
CA ILE A 252 0.33 -3.67 9.89
C ILE A 252 0.96 -2.63 10.79
N ASP A 253 0.54 -1.37 10.67
CA ASP A 253 1.04 -0.28 11.48
C ASP A 253 0.78 -0.47 12.96
N VAL A 254 -0.49 -0.74 13.29
CA VAL A 254 -0.90 -0.92 14.68
C VAL A 254 -0.24 -2.17 15.28
N GLN A 255 -0.14 -3.26 14.52
CA GLN A 255 0.57 -4.46 14.94
C GLN A 255 2.04 -4.18 15.25
N ARG A 256 2.75 -3.54 14.32
CA ARG A 256 4.17 -3.21 14.47
C ARG A 256 4.40 -2.31 15.68
N GLU A 257 3.60 -1.25 15.83
CA GLU A 257 3.72 -0.32 16.96
C GLU A 257 3.41 -1.02 18.28
N ALA A 258 2.46 -1.97 18.32
CA ALA A 258 2.21 -2.80 19.50
C ALA A 258 3.47 -3.57 19.93
N TYR A 259 4.19 -4.16 18.98
CA TYR A 259 5.44 -4.88 19.27
C TYR A 259 6.58 -3.96 19.69
N ILE A 260 6.69 -2.75 19.11
CA ILE A 260 7.65 -1.73 19.56
C ILE A 260 7.35 -1.30 21.00
N ALA A 261 6.08 -1.06 21.32
CA ALA A 261 5.63 -0.73 22.67
C ALA A 261 5.93 -1.88 23.66
N TYR A 262 5.67 -3.13 23.27
CA TYR A 262 5.98 -4.30 24.09
C TYR A 262 7.49 -4.42 24.36
N ARG A 263 8.33 -4.31 23.32
CA ARG A 263 9.79 -4.39 23.44
C ARG A 263 10.39 -3.28 24.31
N SER A 264 9.76 -2.10 24.34
CA SER A 264 10.17 -0.98 25.17
C SER A 264 9.64 -1.05 26.61
N GLY A 265 8.89 -2.09 26.97
CA GLY A 265 8.29 -2.25 28.29
C GLY A 265 7.05 -1.38 28.53
N ASN A 266 6.53 -0.71 27.50
CA ASN A 266 5.30 0.07 27.60
C ASN A 266 4.07 -0.85 27.44
N PHE A 267 3.80 -1.64 28.47
CA PHE A 267 2.76 -2.69 28.44
C PHE A 267 1.33 -2.15 28.35
N ILE A 268 1.05 -0.93 28.84
CA ILE A 268 -0.26 -0.28 28.67
C ILE A 268 -0.51 -0.01 27.18
N LEU A 269 0.44 0.65 26.51
CA LEU A 269 0.29 0.95 25.08
C LEU A 269 0.28 -0.34 24.24
N ALA A 270 1.16 -1.29 24.58
CA ALA A 270 1.26 -2.57 23.87
C ALA A 270 -0.06 -3.35 23.92
N SER A 271 -0.72 -3.48 25.09
CA SER A 271 -1.99 -4.20 25.19
C SER A 271 -3.11 -3.55 24.39
N ILE A 272 -3.17 -2.20 24.42
CA ILE A 272 -4.16 -1.42 23.66
C ILE A 272 -3.99 -1.63 22.17
N LEU A 273 -2.77 -1.43 21.66
CA LEU A 273 -2.46 -1.55 20.25
C LEU A 273 -2.59 -3.00 19.76
N LEU A 274 -2.18 -3.99 20.55
CA LEU A 274 -2.28 -5.39 20.16
C LEU A 274 -3.75 -5.84 20.05
N GLY A 275 -4.59 -5.39 20.99
CA GLY A 275 -6.03 -5.61 20.90
C GLY A 275 -6.62 -4.95 19.66
N LEU A 276 -6.27 -3.69 19.40
CA LEU A 276 -6.71 -2.96 18.19
C LEU A 276 -6.23 -3.64 16.89
N ALA A 277 -5.00 -4.15 16.86
CA ALA A 277 -4.47 -4.90 15.72
C ALA A 277 -5.29 -6.16 15.44
N ALA A 278 -5.77 -6.87 16.47
CA ALA A 278 -6.66 -8.02 16.29
C ALA A 278 -8.00 -7.60 15.66
N GLU A 279 -8.55 -6.46 16.09
CA GLU A 279 -9.80 -5.93 15.55
C GLU A 279 -9.64 -5.49 14.09
N LEU A 280 -8.56 -4.76 13.77
CA LEU A 280 -8.25 -4.32 12.41
C LEU A 280 -8.03 -5.51 11.48
N LEU A 281 -7.31 -6.56 11.91
CA LEU A 281 -7.12 -7.78 11.14
C LEU A 281 -8.47 -8.38 10.71
N VAL A 282 -9.43 -8.49 11.63
CA VAL A 282 -10.76 -9.01 11.33
C VAL A 282 -11.51 -8.05 10.40
N LYS A 283 -11.53 -6.75 10.70
CA LYS A 283 -12.26 -5.75 9.90
C LYS A 283 -11.76 -5.73 8.47
N GLU A 284 -10.45 -5.64 8.25
CA GLU A 284 -9.90 -5.57 6.91
C GLU A 284 -10.04 -6.92 6.17
N THR A 285 -9.91 -8.05 6.86
CA THR A 285 -10.18 -9.37 6.25
C THR A 285 -11.62 -9.49 5.77
N VAL A 286 -12.59 -9.17 6.63
CA VAL A 286 -14.02 -9.24 6.28
C VAL A 286 -14.35 -8.21 5.20
N THR A 287 -13.71 -7.03 5.22
CA THR A 287 -13.85 -6.03 4.17
C THR A 287 -13.45 -6.61 2.82
N LEU A 288 -12.31 -7.30 2.75
CA LEU A 288 -11.83 -7.91 1.51
C LEU A 288 -12.77 -9.03 1.03
N MET A 289 -13.29 -9.86 1.94
CA MET A 289 -14.22 -10.95 1.57
C MET A 289 -15.58 -10.42 1.09
N LEU A 290 -16.13 -9.40 1.76
CA LEU A 290 -17.34 -8.69 1.30
C LEU A 290 -17.12 -8.09 -0.07
N TRP A 291 -15.95 -7.47 -0.26
CA TRP A 291 -15.57 -6.87 -1.52
C TRP A 291 -15.46 -7.92 -2.65
N GLU A 292 -14.84 -9.07 -2.41
CA GLU A 292 -14.79 -10.17 -3.38
C GLU A 292 -16.17 -10.74 -3.72
N ARG A 293 -17.14 -10.65 -2.81
CA ARG A 293 -18.55 -10.96 -3.08
C ARG A 293 -19.29 -9.86 -3.86
N GLY A 294 -18.59 -8.83 -4.33
CA GLY A 294 -19.11 -7.76 -5.17
C GLY A 294 -19.60 -6.52 -4.42
N MET A 295 -19.38 -6.43 -3.10
CA MET A 295 -19.71 -5.22 -2.35
C MET A 295 -18.69 -4.11 -2.63
N PRO A 296 -19.10 -2.87 -2.98
CA PRO A 296 -18.16 -1.77 -3.15
C PRO A 296 -17.31 -1.54 -1.89
N LEU A 297 -16.01 -1.30 -2.03
CA LEU A 297 -15.09 -1.17 -0.90
C LEU A 297 -15.52 -0.10 0.13
N PRO A 298 -15.98 1.11 -0.28
CA PRO A 298 -16.49 2.10 0.67
C PRO A 298 -17.75 1.63 1.41
N GLU A 299 -18.57 0.79 0.80
CA GLU A 299 -19.75 0.18 1.43
C GLU A 299 -19.34 -0.95 2.37
N ALA A 300 -18.41 -1.82 1.96
CA ALA A 300 -17.84 -2.87 2.81
C ALA A 300 -17.23 -2.27 4.08
N LYS A 301 -16.40 -1.22 3.95
CA LYS A 301 -15.84 -0.48 5.10
C LYS A 301 -16.94 0.12 5.98
N ARG A 302 -17.98 0.75 5.40
CA ARG A 302 -19.12 1.29 6.15
C ARG A 302 -19.90 0.20 6.88
N SER A 303 -20.14 -0.95 6.26
CA SER A 303 -20.86 -2.07 6.87
C SER A 303 -20.18 -2.60 8.14
N LEU A 304 -18.85 -2.47 8.21
CA LEU A 304 -18.03 -2.89 9.35
C LEU A 304 -17.73 -1.76 10.33
N SER A 305 -17.88 -0.48 9.94
CA SER A 305 -17.87 0.63 10.91
C SER A 305 -19.00 0.50 11.95
N ALA A 306 -20.07 -0.22 11.59
CA ALA A 306 -21.16 -0.58 12.49
C ALA A 306 -20.80 -1.72 13.48
N LEU A 307 -19.73 -2.50 13.21
CA LEU A 307 -19.09 -3.36 14.21
C LEU A 307 -18.34 -2.44 15.18
N GLY A 308 -19.13 -1.83 16.07
CA GLY A 308 -18.75 -0.66 16.82
C GLY A 308 -17.60 -0.89 17.80
N HIS A 309 -17.16 0.20 18.43
CA HIS A 309 -16.15 0.29 19.49
C HIS A 309 -16.60 -0.36 20.81
N SER A 310 -17.50 -1.35 20.75
CA SER A 310 -18.20 -1.90 21.89
C SER A 310 -17.43 -3.08 22.52
N ARG A 311 -17.76 -3.35 23.79
CA ARG A 311 -17.35 -4.58 24.49
C ARG A 311 -17.80 -5.87 23.77
N THR A 312 -18.65 -5.78 22.73
CA THR A 312 -19.19 -6.91 21.98
C THR A 312 -18.46 -7.20 20.67
N PHE A 313 -17.43 -6.42 20.29
CA PHE A 313 -16.72 -6.61 19.03
C PHE A 313 -16.27 -8.05 18.80
N ALA A 314 -15.62 -8.70 19.78
CA ALA A 314 -15.16 -10.09 19.64
C ALA A 314 -16.29 -11.09 19.34
N LYS A 315 -17.51 -10.83 19.84
CA LYS A 315 -18.70 -11.66 19.58
C LYS A 315 -19.23 -11.43 18.17
N GLU A 316 -19.33 -10.18 17.74
CA GLU A 316 -19.81 -9.80 16.41
C GLU A 316 -18.82 -10.22 15.32
N ALA A 317 -17.52 -10.05 15.59
CA ALA A 317 -16.42 -10.55 14.77
C ALA A 317 -16.55 -12.04 14.48
N LYS A 318 -16.85 -12.86 15.50
CA LYS A 318 -17.07 -14.30 15.33
C LYS A 318 -18.22 -14.59 14.37
N ALA A 319 -19.38 -13.94 14.56
CA ALA A 319 -20.54 -14.16 13.71
C ALA A 319 -20.24 -13.85 12.23
N ARG A 320 -19.53 -12.73 11.98
CA ARG A 320 -19.09 -12.36 10.63
C ARG A 320 -18.07 -13.34 10.07
N LEU A 321 -17.04 -13.69 10.83
CA LEU A 321 -16.04 -14.64 10.33
C LEU A 321 -16.64 -16.01 10.04
N LEU A 322 -17.58 -16.49 10.86
CA LEU A 322 -18.32 -17.74 10.59
C LEU A 322 -19.12 -17.69 9.28
N GLU A 323 -19.73 -16.54 8.97
CA GLU A 323 -20.49 -16.31 7.72
C GLU A 323 -19.64 -16.55 6.46
N PHE A 324 -18.37 -16.12 6.47
CA PHE A 324 -17.47 -16.28 5.31
C PHE A 324 -16.65 -17.56 5.37
N LEU A 325 -16.17 -17.93 6.56
CA LEU A 325 -15.28 -19.09 6.71
C LEU A 325 -16.04 -20.41 6.72
N GLY A 326 -17.28 -20.46 7.22
CA GLY A 326 -18.10 -21.68 7.22
C GLY A 326 -17.34 -22.89 7.76
N ASP A 327 -17.13 -23.90 6.90
CA ASP A 327 -16.37 -25.13 7.17
C ASP A 327 -14.87 -24.92 7.41
N ALA A 328 -14.29 -23.80 6.97
CA ALA A 328 -12.92 -23.42 7.31
C ALA A 328 -12.75 -22.97 8.78
N TRP A 329 -13.86 -22.77 9.51
CA TRP A 329 -13.83 -22.52 10.95
C TRP A 329 -13.56 -23.82 11.73
N THR A 330 -12.29 -24.20 11.76
CA THR A 330 -11.82 -25.43 12.43
C THR A 330 -11.83 -25.32 13.97
N PRO A 331 -11.73 -26.44 14.71
CA PRO A 331 -11.53 -26.41 16.17
C PRO A 331 -10.31 -25.58 16.59
N GLU A 332 -9.22 -25.60 15.81
CA GLU A 332 -8.03 -24.77 16.05
C GLU A 332 -8.36 -23.27 15.98
N MET A 333 -9.22 -22.86 15.04
CA MET A 333 -9.68 -21.48 14.92
C MET A 333 -10.62 -21.08 16.07
N GLU A 334 -11.52 -21.98 16.49
CA GLU A 334 -12.39 -21.77 17.64
C GLU A 334 -11.57 -21.57 18.93
N ASP A 335 -10.57 -22.42 19.18
CA ASP A 335 -9.68 -22.31 20.33
C ASP A 335 -8.88 -20.99 20.29
N ALA A 336 -8.33 -20.62 19.14
CA ALA A 336 -7.57 -19.40 18.96
C ALA A 336 -8.43 -18.13 19.19
N HIS A 337 -9.69 -18.13 18.72
CA HIS A 337 -10.66 -17.08 19.03
C HIS A 337 -10.98 -17.04 20.53
N GLY A 338 -11.12 -18.19 21.17
CA GLY A 338 -11.30 -18.32 22.62
C GLY A 338 -10.17 -17.66 23.41
N PHE A 339 -8.91 -17.92 23.05
CA PHE A 339 -7.74 -17.29 23.67
C PHE A 339 -7.75 -15.77 23.47
N TRP A 340 -8.04 -15.28 22.26
CA TRP A 340 -8.16 -13.84 22.02
C TRP A 340 -9.21 -13.20 22.94
N ARG A 341 -10.39 -13.82 23.06
CA ARG A 341 -11.50 -13.33 23.88
C ARG A 341 -11.20 -13.37 25.38
N LYS A 342 -10.39 -14.33 25.83
CA LYS A 342 -10.08 -14.51 27.25
C LYS A 342 -8.89 -13.66 27.71
N ASP A 343 -7.81 -13.65 26.93
CA ASP A 343 -6.51 -13.18 27.41
C ASP A 343 -6.14 -11.79 26.86
N LEU A 344 -6.58 -11.45 25.64
CA LEU A 344 -6.21 -10.17 25.00
C LEU A 344 -7.33 -9.12 25.07
N ALA A 345 -8.56 -9.47 24.69
CA ALA A 345 -9.66 -8.49 24.65
C ALA A 345 -9.96 -7.87 26.03
N PRO A 346 -10.01 -8.64 27.15
CA PRO A 346 -10.21 -8.07 28.48
C PRO A 346 -9.03 -7.20 28.91
N LEU A 347 -7.79 -7.64 28.65
CA LEU A 347 -6.58 -6.90 29.02
C LEU A 347 -6.53 -5.52 28.33
N ARG A 348 -6.84 -5.47 27.03
CA ARG A 348 -6.97 -4.22 26.29
C ARG A 348 -8.05 -3.31 26.89
N ASN A 349 -9.21 -3.87 27.22
CA ASN A 349 -10.32 -3.10 27.79
C ASN A 349 -9.98 -2.53 29.17
N SER A 350 -9.37 -3.32 30.05
CA SER A 350 -8.92 -2.86 31.38
C SER A 350 -7.80 -1.83 31.27
N ALA A 351 -6.82 -2.02 30.39
CA ALA A 351 -5.76 -1.04 30.18
C ALA A 351 -6.31 0.31 29.68
N MET A 352 -7.24 0.27 28.71
CA MET A 352 -7.81 1.48 28.09
C MET A 352 -8.82 2.21 28.99
N HIS A 353 -9.69 1.47 29.70
CA HIS A 353 -10.81 2.07 30.43
C HIS A 353 -10.59 2.17 31.94
N GLU A 354 -9.80 1.28 32.53
CA GLU A 354 -9.57 1.21 33.98
C GLU A 354 -8.17 1.71 34.34
N GLY A 355 -7.31 1.98 33.35
CA GLY A 355 -5.92 2.36 33.57
C GLY A 355 -5.07 1.23 34.14
N HIS A 356 -5.50 -0.04 33.98
CA HIS A 356 -4.76 -1.21 34.41
C HIS A 356 -3.36 -1.20 33.79
N ARG A 357 -2.35 -1.57 34.57
CA ARG A 357 -0.97 -1.68 34.13
C ARG A 357 -0.64 -3.17 33.99
N PRO A 358 -0.64 -3.72 32.76
CA PRO A 358 -0.38 -5.13 32.58
C PRO A 358 1.00 -5.53 33.12
N THR A 359 1.06 -6.71 33.70
CA THR A 359 2.31 -7.40 34.04
C THR A 359 2.96 -8.02 32.80
N ASP A 360 4.24 -8.40 32.91
CA ASP A 360 4.93 -9.12 31.83
C ASP A 360 4.24 -10.45 31.50
N GLU A 361 3.73 -11.15 32.50
CA GLU A 361 3.00 -12.42 32.31
C GLU A 361 1.69 -12.23 31.55
N GLU A 362 0.86 -11.25 31.95
CA GLU A 362 -0.37 -10.90 31.23
C GLU A 362 -0.07 -10.50 29.78
N MET A 363 0.98 -9.71 29.54
CA MET A 363 1.37 -9.33 28.19
C MET A 363 1.86 -10.51 27.35
N ARG A 364 2.65 -11.43 27.91
CA ARG A 364 3.07 -12.65 27.21
C ARG A 364 1.89 -13.52 26.83
N ALA A 365 0.90 -13.66 27.73
CA ALA A 365 -0.34 -14.37 27.44
C ALA A 365 -1.10 -13.68 26.29
N ALA A 366 -1.24 -12.36 26.34
CA ALA A 366 -1.92 -11.58 25.30
C ALA A 366 -1.22 -11.66 23.93
N VAL A 367 0.11 -11.54 23.88
CA VAL A 367 0.92 -11.72 22.66
C VAL A 367 0.77 -13.13 22.09
N THR A 368 0.78 -14.15 22.95
CA THR A 368 0.58 -15.55 22.54
C THR A 368 -0.82 -15.77 21.98
N ALA A 369 -1.86 -15.26 22.66
CA ALA A 369 -3.24 -15.33 22.22
C ALA A 369 -3.44 -14.65 20.86
N TYR A 370 -2.87 -13.45 20.70
CA TYR A 370 -2.89 -12.72 19.44
C TYR A 370 -2.22 -13.51 18.30
N SER A 371 -0.99 -14.00 18.51
CA SER A 371 -0.24 -14.73 17.49
C SER A 371 -0.97 -16.01 17.05
N ARG A 372 -1.57 -16.73 18.00
CA ARG A 372 -2.41 -17.91 17.72
C ARG A 372 -3.63 -17.54 16.89
N PHE A 373 -4.35 -16.49 17.28
CA PHE A 373 -5.52 -15.99 16.54
C PHE A 373 -5.16 -15.57 15.12
N GLN A 374 -4.11 -14.76 14.95
CA GLN A 374 -3.63 -14.35 13.63
C GLN A 374 -3.31 -15.58 12.76
N LYS A 375 -2.51 -16.51 13.27
CA LYS A 375 -2.10 -17.71 12.51
C LYS A 375 -3.30 -18.57 12.11
N ALA A 376 -4.22 -18.83 13.03
CA ALA A 376 -5.40 -19.66 12.77
C ALA A 376 -6.34 -18.99 11.77
N LEU A 377 -6.54 -17.67 11.88
CA LEU A 377 -7.35 -16.90 10.93
C LEU A 377 -6.76 -16.95 9.52
N LEU A 378 -5.44 -16.69 9.39
CA LEU A 378 -4.76 -16.76 8.09
C LEU A 378 -4.85 -18.15 7.45
N LYS A 379 -4.72 -19.21 8.26
CA LYS A 379 -4.90 -20.59 7.80
C LYS A 379 -6.34 -20.86 7.31
N ALA A 380 -7.34 -20.38 8.03
CA ALA A 380 -8.75 -20.52 7.63
C ALA A 380 -9.04 -19.78 6.31
N ILE A 381 -8.58 -18.53 6.18
CA ILE A 381 -8.73 -17.75 4.93
C ILE A 381 -8.02 -18.46 3.77
N ALA A 382 -6.82 -18.97 4.00
CA ALA A 382 -6.07 -19.68 2.98
C ALA A 382 -6.79 -20.94 2.48
N SER A 383 -7.48 -21.67 3.37
CA SER A 383 -8.31 -22.82 2.96
C SER A 383 -9.53 -22.42 2.11
N LYS A 384 -9.92 -21.15 2.15
CA LYS A 384 -10.94 -20.54 1.30
C LYS A 384 -10.38 -19.87 0.05
N SER A 385 -9.12 -20.11 -0.32
CA SER A 385 -8.50 -19.42 -1.46
C SER A 385 -9.17 -19.65 -2.81
N ALA A 386 -9.97 -20.72 -2.96
CA ALA A 386 -10.77 -20.93 -4.16
C ALA A 386 -12.00 -19.99 -4.22
N GLU A 387 -12.58 -19.65 -3.08
CA GLU A 387 -13.73 -18.73 -2.96
C GLU A 387 -13.29 -17.28 -2.83
N TYR A 388 -12.21 -17.02 -2.06
CA TYR A 388 -11.64 -15.70 -1.80
C TYR A 388 -10.15 -15.62 -2.17
N PRO A 389 -9.80 -15.79 -3.45
CA PRO A 389 -8.40 -15.77 -3.89
C PRO A 389 -7.69 -14.47 -3.57
N VAL A 390 -8.36 -13.31 -3.61
CA VAL A 390 -7.71 -12.02 -3.35
C VAL A 390 -7.45 -11.86 -1.86
N SER A 391 -8.45 -12.11 -1.00
CA SER A 391 -8.36 -12.04 0.46
C SER A 391 -7.29 -12.99 0.98
N ALA A 392 -7.28 -14.24 0.50
CA ALA A 392 -6.25 -15.21 0.86
C ALA A 392 -4.85 -14.76 0.42
N THR A 393 -4.73 -14.10 -0.73
CA THR A 393 -3.46 -13.54 -1.19
C THR A 393 -3.00 -12.35 -0.33
N MET A 394 -3.87 -11.36 -0.14
CA MET A 394 -3.53 -10.10 0.53
C MET A 394 -3.30 -10.27 2.03
N THR A 395 -4.10 -11.08 2.72
CA THR A 395 -3.90 -11.34 4.16
C THR A 395 -2.62 -12.13 4.45
N GLY A 396 -1.92 -12.63 3.41
CA GLY A 396 -0.73 -13.45 3.56
C GLY A 396 -1.04 -14.92 3.85
N GLY A 397 -2.31 -15.35 3.76
CA GLY A 397 -2.68 -16.77 3.74
C GLY A 397 -1.94 -17.53 2.63
N PHE A 398 -1.74 -16.88 1.48
CA PHE A 398 -0.94 -17.42 0.38
C PHE A 398 0.57 -17.28 0.62
N ASN A 399 1.09 -16.19 1.19
CA ASN A 399 2.54 -16.07 1.49
C ASN A 399 3.04 -17.08 2.56
N LEU A 400 2.15 -17.60 3.40
CA LEU A 400 2.45 -18.69 4.35
C LEU A 400 2.43 -20.09 3.70
N LEU A 401 1.78 -20.27 2.54
CA LEU A 401 1.57 -21.59 1.91
C LEU A 401 2.20 -21.74 0.51
N ASN A 402 2.36 -20.66 -0.25
CA ASN A 402 2.97 -20.62 -1.57
C ASN A 402 3.32 -19.16 -1.94
N PRO A 403 4.60 -18.76 -2.00
CA PRO A 403 4.95 -17.44 -2.52
C PRO A 403 4.56 -17.40 -4.00
N ALA A 404 3.40 -16.80 -4.31
CA ALA A 404 3.02 -16.54 -5.68
C ALA A 404 4.06 -15.59 -6.30
N SER A 405 4.37 -15.76 -7.58
CA SER A 405 5.26 -14.82 -8.27
C SER A 405 4.67 -13.41 -8.16
N THR A 406 5.52 -12.44 -7.84
CA THR A 406 5.18 -11.01 -7.70
C THR A 406 4.41 -10.48 -8.91
N SER A 407 4.69 -11.01 -10.11
CA SER A 407 3.95 -10.73 -11.35
C SER A 407 2.47 -11.12 -11.28
N GLY A 408 2.14 -12.26 -10.67
CA GLY A 408 0.75 -12.70 -10.49
C GLY A 408 -0.02 -11.85 -9.47
N LEU A 409 0.66 -11.37 -8.43
CA LEU A 409 0.07 -10.42 -7.47
C LEU A 409 -0.18 -9.05 -8.10
N ARG A 410 0.78 -8.55 -8.89
CA ARG A 410 0.66 -7.28 -9.61
C ARG A 410 -0.50 -7.30 -10.59
N LEU A 411 -0.66 -8.38 -11.36
CA LEU A 411 -1.80 -8.53 -12.27
C LEU A 411 -3.14 -8.59 -11.51
N LYS A 412 -3.19 -9.32 -10.37
CA LYS A 412 -4.37 -9.33 -9.48
C LYS A 412 -4.69 -7.93 -8.94
N LEU A 413 -3.68 -7.14 -8.60
CA LEU A 413 -3.84 -5.80 -8.04
C LEU A 413 -4.22 -4.75 -9.09
N ASN A 414 -3.68 -4.84 -10.31
CA ASN A 414 -4.11 -3.98 -11.41
C ASN A 414 -5.57 -4.26 -11.75
N ARG A 415 -5.95 -5.55 -11.81
CA ARG A 415 -7.36 -5.96 -11.96
C ARG A 415 -8.24 -5.49 -10.81
N TRP A 416 -7.71 -5.49 -9.59
CA TRP A 416 -8.36 -4.96 -8.40
C TRP A 416 -8.58 -3.43 -8.50
N ARG A 417 -7.62 -2.66 -9.03
CA ARG A 417 -7.76 -1.23 -9.29
C ARG A 417 -8.81 -0.96 -10.37
N MET A 418 -8.77 -1.70 -11.49
CA MET A 418 -9.80 -1.63 -12.53
C MET A 418 -11.19 -1.96 -11.98
N GLU A 419 -11.32 -2.94 -11.09
CA GLU A 419 -12.60 -3.26 -10.44
C GLU A 419 -13.07 -2.13 -9.51
N ILE A 420 -12.17 -1.41 -8.83
CA ILE A 420 -12.50 -0.22 -8.02
C ILE A 420 -13.01 0.92 -8.92
N ASP A 421 -12.31 1.22 -10.01
CA ASP A 421 -12.71 2.27 -10.95
C ASP A 421 -14.03 1.93 -11.63
N ARG A 422 -14.26 0.64 -11.90
CA ARG A 422 -15.51 0.08 -12.43
C ARG A 422 -16.66 0.08 -11.42
N LEU A 423 -16.43 -0.12 -10.13
CA LEU A 423 -17.51 0.04 -9.14
C LEU A 423 -18.00 1.50 -9.08
N ASN A 424 -17.15 2.43 -9.49
CA ASN A 424 -17.50 3.83 -9.63
C ASN A 424 -18.07 4.19 -11.02
N THR A 425 -17.98 3.31 -12.03
CA THR A 425 -18.39 3.57 -13.41
C THR A 425 -19.04 2.33 -14.08
N LYS A 426 -20.22 2.45 -14.71
CA LYS A 426 -20.75 1.33 -15.52
C LYS A 426 -19.72 1.01 -16.62
N PRO A 427 -19.18 -0.21 -16.72
CA PRO A 427 -18.19 -0.52 -17.74
C PRO A 427 -18.86 -0.41 -19.12
N GLU A 428 -18.33 0.48 -19.95
CA GLU A 428 -18.74 0.63 -21.34
C GLU A 428 -17.58 0.12 -22.20
N GLY A 429 -17.80 -1.02 -22.87
CA GLY A 429 -16.85 -1.53 -23.86
C GLY A 429 -17.16 -0.98 -25.24
N ASP A 430 -16.15 -0.93 -26.09
CA ASP A 430 -16.29 -0.59 -27.50
C ASP A 430 -16.06 -1.83 -28.37
N LEU A 431 -16.92 -2.04 -29.37
CA LEU A 431 -16.73 -3.07 -30.38
C LEU A 431 -15.61 -2.71 -31.36
N SER A 432 -15.28 -1.42 -31.52
CA SER A 432 -14.17 -0.98 -32.34
C SER A 432 -12.84 -1.44 -31.72
N GLY A 433 -12.15 -2.34 -32.42
CA GLY A 433 -10.94 -2.99 -31.90
C GLY A 433 -11.16 -4.17 -30.95
N SER A 434 -12.41 -4.62 -30.76
CA SER A 434 -12.68 -5.87 -30.03
C SER A 434 -12.37 -7.09 -30.87
N ALA A 435 -11.81 -8.12 -30.24
CA ALA A 435 -11.54 -9.42 -30.86
C ALA A 435 -12.62 -10.43 -30.46
N VAL A 436 -13.02 -11.31 -31.38
CA VAL A 436 -14.04 -12.34 -31.12
C VAL A 436 -13.36 -13.59 -30.57
N TYR A 437 -13.93 -14.15 -29.51
CA TYR A 437 -13.43 -15.35 -28.83
C TYR A 437 -14.51 -16.42 -28.75
N LEU A 438 -14.09 -17.66 -28.95
CA LEU A 438 -14.90 -18.84 -28.68
C LEU A 438 -14.38 -19.54 -27.42
N VAL A 439 -15.26 -19.71 -26.45
CA VAL A 439 -15.02 -20.49 -25.23
C VAL A 439 -15.76 -21.81 -25.35
N VAL A 440 -15.04 -22.91 -25.13
CA VAL A 440 -15.62 -24.26 -25.12
C VAL A 440 -15.50 -24.82 -23.71
N SER A 441 -16.62 -24.88 -22.97
CA SER A 441 -16.72 -25.44 -21.62
C SER A 441 -17.03 -26.95 -21.65
N GLY A 442 -16.95 -27.61 -20.48
CA GLY A 442 -17.16 -29.05 -20.38
C GLY A 442 -18.52 -29.48 -20.89
N GLY A 443 -18.56 -30.46 -21.81
CA GLY A 443 -19.79 -30.96 -22.42
C GLY A 443 -20.17 -30.32 -23.77
N ASP A 444 -19.19 -29.87 -24.56
CA ASP A 444 -19.37 -29.22 -25.87
C ASP A 444 -20.18 -27.92 -25.84
N GLU A 445 -20.36 -27.32 -24.67
CA GLU A 445 -20.98 -26.00 -24.55
C GLU A 445 -20.05 -24.95 -25.16
N ARG A 446 -20.58 -24.16 -26.11
CA ARG A 446 -19.87 -23.14 -26.86
C ARG A 446 -20.45 -21.79 -26.50
N GLN A 447 -19.60 -20.87 -26.08
CA GLN A 447 -19.98 -19.50 -25.76
C GLN A 447 -19.11 -18.53 -26.52
N TRP A 448 -19.74 -17.57 -27.17
CA TRP A 448 -19.06 -16.55 -27.96
C TRP A 448 -18.95 -15.25 -27.17
N PHE A 449 -17.78 -14.65 -27.24
CA PHE A 449 -17.48 -13.40 -26.57
C PHE A 449 -16.83 -12.42 -27.54
N VAL A 450 -17.06 -11.14 -27.31
CA VAL A 450 -16.18 -10.08 -27.80
C VAL A 450 -15.33 -9.61 -26.63
N ILE A 451 -14.03 -9.46 -26.86
CA ILE A 451 -13.07 -8.98 -25.88
C ILE A 451 -12.52 -7.64 -26.36
N ASN A 452 -12.77 -6.60 -25.57
CA ASN A 452 -12.08 -5.32 -25.70
C ASN A 452 -10.84 -5.38 -24.81
N HIS A 453 -9.69 -5.67 -25.41
CA HIS A 453 -8.41 -5.79 -24.70
C HIS A 453 -7.96 -4.46 -24.08
N GLY A 454 -8.27 -3.34 -24.72
CA GLY A 454 -7.91 -2.01 -24.21
C GLY A 454 -8.57 -1.69 -22.87
N ASN A 455 -9.82 -2.13 -22.70
CA ASN A 455 -10.60 -1.91 -21.48
C ASN A 455 -10.67 -3.13 -20.54
N GLU A 456 -10.00 -4.24 -20.89
CA GLU A 456 -10.13 -5.55 -20.22
C GLU A 456 -11.59 -6.01 -20.00
N LEU A 457 -12.46 -5.77 -20.97
CA LEU A 457 -13.87 -6.15 -20.92
C LEU A 457 -14.18 -7.28 -21.91
N ALA A 458 -15.15 -8.10 -21.55
CA ALA A 458 -15.73 -9.13 -22.37
C ALA A 458 -17.26 -9.08 -22.32
N ALA A 459 -17.92 -9.16 -23.46
CA ALA A 459 -19.37 -9.33 -23.52
C ALA A 459 -19.70 -10.61 -24.26
N GLN A 460 -20.65 -11.38 -23.74
CA GLN A 460 -21.19 -12.52 -24.46
C GLN A 460 -21.98 -12.01 -25.67
N ILE A 461 -21.74 -12.59 -26.84
CA ILE A 461 -22.45 -12.27 -28.08
C ILE A 461 -23.29 -13.47 -28.53
N PRO A 462 -24.26 -13.26 -29.45
CA PRO A 462 -25.01 -14.36 -30.05
C PRO A 462 -24.08 -15.40 -30.69
N ASP A 463 -24.55 -16.64 -30.75
CA ASP A 463 -23.79 -17.75 -31.32
C ASP A 463 -23.37 -17.47 -32.75
N GLN A 464 -22.09 -17.69 -33.04
CA GLN A 464 -21.53 -17.61 -34.37
C GLN A 464 -21.25 -19.02 -34.91
N THR A 465 -21.12 -19.12 -36.24
CA THR A 465 -20.75 -20.39 -36.88
C THR A 465 -19.27 -20.67 -36.61
N VAL A 466 -18.96 -21.82 -36.00
CA VAL A 466 -17.58 -22.22 -35.75
C VAL A 466 -16.89 -22.57 -37.08
N PRO A 467 -15.76 -21.94 -37.43
CA PRO A 467 -14.98 -22.31 -38.60
C PRO A 467 -14.52 -23.78 -38.51
N LYS A 468 -14.57 -24.51 -39.63
CA LYS A 468 -14.21 -25.94 -39.70
C LYS A 468 -12.82 -26.25 -39.17
N TYR A 469 -11.87 -25.33 -39.32
CA TYR A 469 -10.51 -25.51 -38.78
C TYR A 469 -10.49 -25.47 -37.25
N VAL A 470 -11.31 -24.63 -36.62
CA VAL A 470 -11.45 -24.56 -35.16
C VAL A 470 -12.18 -25.80 -34.65
N GLU A 471 -13.21 -26.28 -35.34
CA GLU A 471 -13.86 -27.55 -34.98
C GLU A 471 -12.88 -28.72 -34.99
N LYS A 472 -12.00 -28.77 -36.00
CA LYS A 472 -10.92 -29.75 -36.04
C LYS A 472 -9.98 -29.60 -34.84
N MET A 473 -9.56 -28.39 -34.49
CA MET A 473 -8.70 -28.13 -33.33
C MET A 473 -9.35 -28.55 -32.01
N ILE A 474 -10.64 -28.28 -31.83
CA ILE A 474 -11.40 -28.71 -30.65
C ILE A 474 -11.38 -30.24 -30.55
N ASN A 475 -11.69 -30.94 -31.64
CA ASN A 475 -11.67 -32.41 -31.68
C ASN A 475 -10.27 -32.97 -31.38
N ASP A 476 -9.22 -32.36 -31.94
CA ASP A 476 -7.83 -32.77 -31.69
C ASP A 476 -7.44 -32.59 -30.21
N LEU A 477 -7.87 -31.50 -29.55
CA LEU A 477 -7.63 -31.27 -28.12
C LEU A 477 -8.38 -32.26 -27.24
N VAL A 478 -9.63 -32.59 -27.60
CA VAL A 478 -10.45 -33.61 -26.92
C VAL A 478 -9.80 -34.99 -27.03
N LEU A 479 -9.37 -35.40 -28.23
CA LEU A 479 -8.67 -36.65 -28.46
C LEU A 479 -7.33 -36.72 -27.70
N ALA A 480 -6.65 -35.58 -27.54
CA ALA A 480 -5.44 -35.47 -26.74
C ALA A 480 -5.68 -35.48 -25.21
N GLY A 481 -6.93 -35.61 -24.76
CA GLY A 481 -7.29 -35.66 -23.34
C GLY A 481 -7.02 -34.34 -22.59
N ARG A 482 -6.98 -33.20 -23.31
CA ARG A 482 -6.89 -31.89 -22.65
C ARG A 482 -8.20 -31.62 -21.90
N GLN A 483 -8.10 -30.91 -20.79
CA GLN A 483 -9.29 -30.52 -20.01
C GLN A 483 -9.78 -29.15 -20.50
N THR A 484 -11.09 -29.03 -20.67
CA THR A 484 -11.80 -27.76 -20.89
C THR A 484 -11.66 -26.85 -19.66
N PRO A 485 -11.80 -25.51 -19.81
CA PRO A 485 -12.22 -24.81 -21.00
C PRO A 485 -11.11 -24.54 -22.03
N TYR A 486 -11.49 -24.55 -23.31
CA TYR A 486 -10.64 -24.10 -24.42
C TYR A 486 -11.03 -22.70 -24.86
N HIS A 487 -10.06 -21.94 -25.33
CA HIS A 487 -10.24 -20.55 -25.71
C HIS A 487 -9.55 -20.30 -27.04
N PHE A 488 -10.33 -19.82 -28.01
CA PHE A 488 -9.85 -19.54 -29.36
C PHE A 488 -10.13 -18.09 -29.69
N GLU A 489 -9.07 -17.34 -29.96
CA GLU A 489 -9.20 -16.04 -30.61
C GLU A 489 -9.47 -16.24 -32.10
N MET A 490 -10.52 -15.59 -32.58
CA MET A 490 -11.03 -15.76 -33.93
C MET A 490 -10.55 -14.58 -34.77
N ALA A 491 -9.27 -14.61 -35.16
CA ALA A 491 -8.60 -13.49 -35.82
C ALA A 491 -9.29 -12.99 -37.10
N ASP A 492 -9.99 -13.88 -37.81
CA ASP A 492 -10.70 -13.57 -39.05
C ASP A 492 -12.16 -13.13 -38.84
N LEU A 493 -12.67 -13.17 -37.60
CA LEU A 493 -14.04 -12.80 -37.28
C LEU A 493 -14.08 -11.39 -36.67
N VAL A 494 -14.86 -10.53 -37.32
CA VAL A 494 -15.23 -9.22 -36.78
C VAL A 494 -16.51 -9.39 -35.96
N PRO A 495 -16.72 -8.62 -34.87
CA PRO A 495 -18.01 -8.60 -34.19
C PRO A 495 -19.17 -8.38 -35.17
N PRO A 496 -20.32 -9.09 -35.01
CA PRO A 496 -21.49 -8.89 -35.84
C PRO A 496 -21.86 -7.41 -35.96
N SER A 497 -22.07 -6.94 -37.20
CA SER A 497 -22.26 -5.51 -37.49
C SER A 497 -23.57 -4.93 -36.95
N ASP A 498 -24.53 -5.79 -36.61
CA ASP A 498 -25.83 -5.47 -36.04
C ASP A 498 -25.81 -5.37 -34.51
N LEU A 499 -24.70 -5.70 -33.85
CA LEU A 499 -24.55 -5.52 -32.41
C LEU A 499 -24.23 -4.07 -32.07
N ASP A 500 -25.05 -3.47 -31.20
CA ASP A 500 -24.69 -2.23 -30.53
C ASP A 500 -23.90 -2.55 -29.25
N SER A 501 -22.72 -1.94 -29.12
CA SER A 501 -21.90 -1.95 -27.90
C SER A 501 -22.69 -1.62 -26.62
N LYS A 502 -23.73 -0.79 -26.71
CA LYS A 502 -24.56 -0.35 -25.57
C LYS A 502 -25.55 -1.40 -25.09
N ASP A 503 -25.93 -2.32 -25.98
CA ASP A 503 -26.86 -3.41 -25.68
C ASP A 503 -26.14 -4.61 -25.07
N LEU A 504 -24.80 -4.62 -25.16
CA LEU A 504 -23.97 -5.68 -24.60
C LEU A 504 -23.77 -5.51 -23.10
N LEU A 505 -23.97 -6.61 -22.37
CA LEU A 505 -23.60 -6.69 -20.96
C LEU A 505 -22.09 -6.93 -20.86
N TRP A 506 -21.32 -5.85 -20.89
CA TRP A 506 -19.88 -5.91 -20.68
C TRP A 506 -19.58 -6.38 -19.26
N THR A 507 -18.82 -7.47 -19.18
CA THR A 507 -18.30 -8.07 -17.96
C THR A 507 -16.79 -7.97 -17.97
N PRO A 508 -16.12 -7.82 -16.81
CA PRO A 508 -14.66 -7.88 -16.77
C PRO A 508 -14.14 -9.19 -17.34
N LEU A 509 -13.07 -9.10 -18.12
CA LEU A 509 -12.51 -10.25 -18.83
C LEU A 509 -12.20 -11.43 -17.91
N TYR A 510 -11.72 -11.17 -16.69
CA TYR A 510 -11.43 -12.22 -15.72
C TYR A 510 -12.67 -12.98 -15.20
N LYS A 511 -13.88 -12.40 -15.26
CA LYS A 511 -15.14 -13.07 -14.88
C LYS A 511 -15.65 -13.96 -16.00
N ALA A 512 -15.57 -13.49 -17.24
CA ALA A 512 -15.95 -14.25 -18.42
C ALA A 512 -14.96 -15.40 -18.71
N PHE A 513 -13.69 -15.21 -18.35
CA PHE A 513 -12.61 -16.17 -18.63
C PHE A 513 -11.84 -16.55 -17.36
N PRO A 514 -12.53 -17.15 -16.37
CA PRO A 514 -11.94 -17.40 -15.07
C PRO A 514 -10.80 -18.40 -15.14
N VAL A 515 -10.67 -19.25 -16.18
CA VAL A 515 -9.63 -20.30 -16.26
C VAL A 515 -8.41 -19.89 -17.10
N VAL A 516 -8.57 -19.06 -18.14
CA VAL A 516 -7.43 -18.50 -18.91
C VAL A 516 -6.69 -17.45 -18.10
N TYR A 517 -7.46 -16.70 -17.31
CA TYR A 517 -6.95 -15.60 -16.52
C TYR A 517 -6.97 -15.88 -15.01
N ALA A 518 -7.48 -17.05 -14.57
CA ALA A 518 -6.89 -17.71 -13.41
C ALA A 518 -5.48 -18.10 -13.80
N LEU A 519 -4.53 -17.31 -13.31
CA LEU A 519 -3.34 -17.81 -12.66
C LEU A 519 -3.25 -19.34 -12.69
N ARG A 520 -2.23 -19.87 -13.35
CA ARG A 520 -1.77 -21.26 -13.18
C ARG A 520 -1.56 -21.53 -11.68
N PHE A 521 -2.61 -21.99 -11.02
CA PHE A 521 -2.65 -22.47 -9.63
C PHE A 521 -3.16 -23.91 -9.60
N GLN A 522 -2.84 -24.71 -10.60
CA GLN A 522 -2.70 -26.13 -10.31
C GLN A 522 -1.35 -26.30 -9.60
N PRO A 523 -1.30 -26.83 -8.37
CA PRO A 523 -0.05 -27.41 -7.88
C PRO A 523 0.41 -28.45 -8.92
N PRO A 524 1.73 -28.69 -9.10
CA PRO A 524 2.17 -29.85 -9.85
C PRO A 524 1.46 -31.08 -9.25
N ALA A 525 0.79 -31.85 -10.11
CA ALA A 525 0.26 -33.15 -9.71
C ALA A 525 1.41 -33.99 -9.10
N PRO A 526 1.12 -34.85 -8.11
CA PRO A 526 2.14 -35.63 -7.41
C PRO A 526 3.05 -36.43 -8.34
#